data_AF-A0A919MQP1-F1
#
_entry.id   AF-A0A919MQP1-F1
#
_cell.length_a   1.000
_cell.length_b   1.000
_cell.length_c   1.000
_cell.angle_alpha   90.00
_cell.angle_beta   90.00
_cell.angle_gamma   90.00
#
_symmetry.space_group_name_H-M   'P 1'
#
loop_
_entity.id
_entity.type
_entity.pdbx_description
1 polymer ?
#
loop_
_entity_poly.entity_id
_entity_poly.type
_entity_poly.pdbx_seq_one_letter_code
_entity_poly.pdbx_strand_id
1 'polypeptide(L)'
;MTGRHQATAAQRTELLHRMLLLRCGGAGDATFGDLGEAITVGLRSALSPFDTLAEGPVLAVELAQEDVLRHLPAVTVCFVGAAAAPGFTISLGHAIDDRLPVLFCCADRHEAHPAGTGGMPVETVDGTDVEAVGRAALTAVHPVRAGAGPRLLHFRIDAPRPGDPPDPIRILADRMRADHQLDDNALLAIEKHVAAQLLTRAGLR
;
A
#
# COMPACT_ATOMS: atom_id res chain seq x y z
N MET A 1 -8.39 -25.74 -5.51
CA MET A 1 -9.55 -24.91 -5.92
C MET A 1 -9.50 -23.61 -5.13
N THR A 2 -8.66 -22.67 -5.56
CA THR A 2 -8.48 -21.36 -4.94
C THR A 2 -9.57 -20.43 -5.44
N GLY A 3 -10.68 -20.36 -4.71
CA GLY A 3 -11.65 -19.29 -4.92
C GLY A 3 -10.94 -17.96 -4.68
N ARG A 4 -10.61 -17.23 -5.75
CA ARG A 4 -10.20 -15.83 -5.67
C ARG A 4 -11.34 -15.12 -4.93
N HIS A 5 -11.13 -14.73 -3.67
CA HIS A 5 -12.05 -13.83 -2.99
C HIS A 5 -11.98 -12.48 -3.71
N GLN A 6 -12.84 -12.31 -4.71
CA GLN A 6 -13.09 -11.03 -5.35
C GLN A 6 -13.71 -10.11 -4.30
N ALA A 7 -13.26 -8.86 -4.23
CA ALA A 7 -13.82 -7.93 -3.25
C ALA A 7 -15.31 -7.74 -3.54
N THR A 8 -16.09 -7.67 -2.47
CA THR A 8 -17.53 -7.39 -2.55
C THR A 8 -17.76 -5.98 -3.07
N ALA A 9 -18.97 -5.70 -3.58
CA ALA A 9 -19.35 -4.36 -4.01
C ALA A 9 -19.12 -3.30 -2.91
N ALA A 10 -19.47 -3.63 -1.66
CA ALA A 10 -19.25 -2.75 -0.51
C ALA A 10 -17.77 -2.46 -0.25
N GLN A 11 -16.91 -3.48 -0.33
CA GLN A 11 -15.45 -3.29 -0.19
C GLN A 11 -14.90 -2.40 -1.30
N ARG A 12 -15.35 -2.58 -2.54
CA ARG A 12 -14.91 -1.74 -3.67
C ARG A 12 -15.39 -0.30 -3.54
N THR A 13 -16.62 -0.08 -3.09
CA THR A 13 -17.13 1.27 -2.76
C THR A 13 -16.27 1.95 -1.70
N GLU A 14 -15.87 1.22 -0.65
CA GLU A 14 -14.99 1.77 0.39
C GLU A 14 -13.60 2.10 -0.14
N LEU A 15 -13.00 1.23 -0.97
CA LEU A 15 -11.72 1.49 -1.62
C LEU A 15 -11.79 2.74 -2.52
N LEU A 16 -12.84 2.86 -3.32
CA LEU A 16 -13.09 4.01 -4.20
C LEU A 16 -13.22 5.31 -3.40
N HIS A 17 -14.04 5.27 -2.34
CA HIS A 17 -14.24 6.41 -1.44
C HIS A 17 -12.93 6.87 -0.78
N ARG A 18 -12.10 5.93 -0.28
CA ARG A 18 -10.79 6.26 0.32
C ARG A 18 -9.81 6.86 -0.68
N MET A 19 -9.76 6.33 -1.91
CA MET A 19 -8.89 6.90 -2.95
C MET A 19 -9.31 8.33 -3.32
N LEU A 20 -10.62 8.59 -3.43
CA LEU A 20 -11.15 9.94 -3.66
C LEU A 20 -10.84 10.90 -2.51
N LEU A 21 -10.93 10.45 -1.26
CA LEU A 21 -10.52 11.25 -0.10
C LEU A 21 -9.04 11.65 -0.15
N LEU A 22 -8.15 10.73 -0.53
CA LEU A 22 -6.72 11.04 -0.68
C LEU A 22 -6.50 12.05 -1.82
N ARG A 23 -7.10 11.82 -2.99
CA ARG A 23 -6.96 12.70 -4.16
C ARG A 23 -7.46 14.11 -3.87
N CYS A 24 -8.66 14.25 -3.29
CA CYS A 24 -9.28 15.54 -3.04
C CYS A 24 -8.74 16.23 -1.77
N GLY A 25 -8.21 15.46 -0.82
CA GLY A 25 -7.69 15.97 0.44
C GLY A 25 -6.37 16.74 0.33
N GLY A 26 -5.68 16.68 -0.81
CA GLY A 26 -4.47 17.45 -1.11
C GLY A 26 -3.24 17.11 -0.26
N ALA A 27 -3.40 16.27 0.77
CA ALA A 27 -2.32 15.68 1.52
C ALA A 27 -2.16 14.24 1.00
N GLY A 28 -1.08 13.98 0.26
CA GLY A 28 -0.51 12.64 0.30
C GLY A 28 -0.40 12.25 1.77
N ASP A 29 -0.85 11.05 2.12
CA ASP A 29 -0.71 10.55 3.48
C ASP A 29 0.79 10.68 3.81
N ALA A 30 1.16 11.58 4.75
CA ALA A 30 2.56 11.96 4.96
C ALA A 30 3.43 10.71 5.18
N THR A 31 2.79 9.69 5.74
CA THR A 31 3.37 8.40 6.07
C THR A 31 3.56 7.44 4.88
N PHE A 32 2.85 7.63 3.77
CA PHE A 32 3.02 6.84 2.53
C PHE A 32 3.64 7.66 1.39
N GLY A 33 3.84 8.97 1.54
CA GLY A 33 4.46 9.82 0.53
C GLY A 33 3.68 9.89 -0.79
N ASP A 34 4.39 10.04 -1.91
CA ASP A 34 3.83 10.10 -3.28
C ASP A 34 3.60 8.70 -3.90
N LEU A 35 3.22 7.72 -3.07
CA LEU A 35 2.97 6.33 -3.48
C LEU A 35 1.77 6.16 -4.41
N GLY A 36 0.96 7.20 -4.61
CA GLY A 36 -0.30 7.10 -5.33
C GLY A 36 -1.42 6.48 -4.50
N GLU A 37 -2.66 6.70 -4.93
CA GLU A 37 -3.85 6.39 -4.14
C GLU A 37 -4.09 4.88 -3.99
N ALA A 38 -3.89 4.11 -5.07
CA ALA A 38 -4.08 2.65 -5.04
C ALA A 38 -3.13 1.95 -4.08
N ILE A 39 -1.84 2.31 -4.11
CA ILE A 39 -0.83 1.70 -3.22
C ILE A 39 -1.15 2.04 -1.77
N THR A 40 -1.39 3.33 -1.48
CA THR A 40 -1.70 3.82 -0.13
C THR A 40 -2.96 3.16 0.43
N VAL A 41 -4.08 3.20 -0.30
CA VAL A 41 -5.35 2.64 0.16
C VAL A 41 -5.29 1.12 0.25
N GLY A 42 -4.65 0.47 -0.72
CA GLY A 42 -4.49 -0.98 -0.75
C GLY A 42 -3.67 -1.47 0.45
N LEU A 43 -2.49 -0.88 0.70
CA LEU A 43 -1.69 -1.20 1.88
C LEU A 43 -2.49 -1.00 3.17
N ARG A 44 -3.09 0.18 3.35
CA ARG A 44 -3.88 0.48 4.57
C ARG A 44 -5.06 -0.45 4.78
N SER A 45 -5.60 -1.07 3.73
CA SER A 45 -6.68 -2.06 3.86
C SER A 45 -6.23 -3.39 4.48
N ALA A 46 -4.93 -3.70 4.41
CA ALA A 46 -4.33 -4.92 4.94
C ALA A 46 -3.68 -4.75 6.31
N LEU A 47 -3.39 -3.51 6.71
CA LEU A 47 -2.71 -3.20 7.97
C LEU A 47 -3.68 -3.15 9.15
N SER A 48 -3.16 -3.58 10.30
CA SER A 48 -3.79 -3.49 11.61
C SER A 48 -3.55 -2.10 12.23
N PRO A 49 -4.40 -1.62 13.15
CA PRO A 49 -4.12 -0.42 13.93
C PRO A 49 -2.82 -0.47 14.76
N PHE A 50 -2.26 -1.67 14.97
CA PHE A 50 -1.00 -1.88 15.67
C PHE A 50 0.22 -1.89 14.75
N ASP A 51 0.02 -1.84 13.43
CA ASP A 51 1.14 -1.79 12.49
C ASP A 51 1.73 -0.40 12.44
N THR A 52 3.05 -0.35 12.41
CA THR A 52 3.81 0.90 12.42
C THR A 52 4.28 1.20 11.01
N LEU A 53 4.21 2.46 10.61
CA LEU A 53 4.76 2.92 9.35
C LEU A 53 6.05 3.68 9.63
N ALA A 54 7.08 3.41 8.84
CA ALA A 54 8.41 3.97 9.01
C ALA A 54 8.91 4.62 7.72
N GLU A 55 9.42 5.84 7.86
CA GLU A 55 10.10 6.57 6.79
C GLU A 55 11.56 6.15 6.73
N GLY A 56 11.85 5.17 5.88
CA GLY A 56 13.21 4.71 5.60
C GLY A 56 13.65 3.46 6.38
N PRO A 57 14.64 2.74 5.85
CA PRO A 57 14.93 1.37 6.28
C PRO A 57 15.62 1.26 7.65
N VAL A 58 16.39 2.28 8.05
CA VAL A 58 17.05 2.30 9.37
C VAL A 58 16.01 2.38 10.47
N LEU A 59 15.13 3.39 10.40
CA LEU A 59 14.04 3.57 11.37
C LEU A 59 13.10 2.37 11.40
N ALA A 60 12.80 1.78 10.24
CA ALA A 60 11.95 0.60 10.17
C ALA A 60 12.52 -0.60 10.92
N VAL A 61 13.84 -0.83 10.80
CA VAL A 61 14.53 -1.90 11.52
C VAL A 61 14.55 -1.62 13.02
N GLU A 62 14.85 -0.39 13.44
CA GLU A 62 14.86 -0.01 14.85
C GLU A 62 13.49 -0.20 15.52
N LEU A 63 12.42 0.25 14.87
CA LEU A 63 11.04 0.08 15.36
C LEU A 63 10.64 -1.39 15.42
N ALA A 64 10.98 -2.19 14.40
CA ALA A 64 10.70 -3.62 14.40
C ALA A 64 11.48 -4.36 15.50
N GLN A 65 12.72 -3.97 15.77
CA GLN A 65 13.50 -4.50 16.89
C GLN A 65 12.85 -4.14 18.23
N GLU A 66 12.40 -2.90 18.39
CA GLU A 66 11.69 -2.48 19.60
C GLU A 66 10.38 -3.26 19.79
N ASP A 67 9.60 -3.49 18.73
CA ASP A 67 8.37 -4.28 18.77
C ASP A 67 8.65 -5.74 19.16
N VAL A 68 9.73 -6.34 18.64
CA VAL A 68 10.17 -7.70 19.01
C VAL A 68 10.58 -7.77 20.48
N LEU A 69 11.36 -6.81 20.97
CA LEU A 69 11.79 -6.73 22.38
C LEU A 69 10.60 -6.53 23.33
N ARG A 70 9.54 -5.87 22.87
CA ARG A 70 8.31 -5.63 23.63
C ARG A 70 7.26 -6.73 23.44
N HIS A 71 7.55 -7.76 22.66
CA HIS A 71 6.61 -8.84 22.31
C HIS A 71 5.30 -8.34 21.70
N LEU A 72 5.36 -7.28 20.90
CA LEU A 72 4.20 -6.73 20.21
C LEU A 72 3.95 -7.51 18.91
N PRO A 73 2.70 -7.87 18.60
CA PRO A 73 2.35 -8.56 17.37
C PRO A 73 2.23 -7.57 16.20
N ALA A 74 3.15 -6.61 16.09
CA ALA A 74 3.15 -5.53 15.11
C ALA A 74 3.99 -5.88 13.88
N VAL A 75 3.62 -5.31 12.72
CA VAL A 75 4.46 -5.31 11.52
C VAL A 75 4.88 -3.88 11.24
N THR A 76 6.17 -3.67 11.00
CA THR A 76 6.69 -2.37 10.58
C THR A 76 6.72 -2.31 9.06
N VAL A 77 5.98 -1.39 8.45
CA VAL A 77 5.98 -1.18 7.00
C VAL A 77 6.93 -0.04 6.66
N CYS A 78 7.88 -0.32 5.79
CA CYS A 78 8.88 0.64 5.34
C CYS A 78 8.68 0.95 3.86
N PHE A 79 8.48 2.21 3.51
CA PHE A 79 8.57 2.61 2.11
C PHE A 79 10.03 2.92 1.74
N VAL A 80 10.49 2.30 0.66
CA VAL A 80 11.83 2.47 0.09
C VAL A 80 11.61 3.09 -1.28
N GLY A 81 11.97 4.36 -1.44
CA GLY A 81 11.88 5.04 -2.75
C GLY A 81 12.72 4.34 -3.82
N ALA A 82 12.47 4.66 -5.10
CA ALA A 82 13.13 4.03 -6.26
C ALA A 82 14.68 4.11 -6.25
N ALA A 83 15.25 5.06 -5.50
CA ALA A 83 16.67 5.05 -5.16
C ALA A 83 16.85 4.36 -3.81
N ALA A 84 17.59 3.24 -3.78
CA ALA A 84 17.96 2.58 -2.54
C ALA A 84 18.53 3.62 -1.55
N ALA A 85 17.80 3.88 -0.48
CA ALA A 85 18.22 4.86 0.52
C ALA A 85 19.60 4.46 1.09
N PRO A 86 20.46 5.44 1.45
CA PRO A 86 21.71 5.15 2.12
C PRO A 86 21.48 4.21 3.32
N GLY A 87 22.25 3.13 3.40
CA GLY A 87 22.09 2.12 4.47
C GLY A 87 21.07 1.03 4.21
N PHE A 88 20.32 1.05 3.09
CA PHE A 88 19.31 0.04 2.77
C PHE A 88 19.87 -1.40 2.81
N THR A 89 21.02 -1.66 2.19
CA THR A 89 21.64 -3.01 2.20
C THR A 89 22.03 -3.47 3.61
N ILE A 90 22.48 -2.56 4.47
CA ILE A 90 22.88 -2.88 5.85
C ILE A 90 21.64 -3.18 6.69
N SER A 91 20.64 -2.31 6.64
CA SER A 91 19.35 -2.51 7.32
C SER A 91 18.67 -3.79 6.86
N LEU A 92 18.72 -4.08 5.56
CA LEU A 92 18.16 -5.30 4.98
C LEU A 92 18.88 -6.56 5.47
N GLY A 93 20.21 -6.51 5.58
CA GLY A 93 21.00 -7.60 6.19
C GLY A 93 20.56 -7.89 7.63
N HIS A 94 20.53 -6.87 8.49
CA HIS A 94 20.07 -7.03 9.88
C HIS A 94 18.64 -7.55 9.98
N ALA A 95 17.71 -7.03 9.15
CA ALA A 95 16.33 -7.49 9.14
C ALA A 95 16.21 -8.98 8.78
N ILE A 96 17.03 -9.45 7.84
CA ILE A 96 17.05 -10.86 7.42
C ILE A 96 17.65 -11.74 8.52
N ASP A 97 18.82 -11.36 9.04
CA ASP A 97 19.56 -12.14 10.04
C ASP A 97 18.74 -12.33 11.33
N ASP A 98 18.10 -11.26 11.79
CA ASP A 98 17.28 -11.26 13.00
C ASP A 98 15.82 -11.70 12.76
N ARG A 99 15.44 -11.96 11.49
CA ARG A 99 14.06 -12.28 11.07
C ARG A 99 13.02 -11.27 11.58
N LEU A 100 13.32 -9.99 11.46
CA LEU A 100 12.47 -8.91 11.96
C LEU A 100 11.13 -8.83 11.20
N PRO A 101 10.04 -8.39 11.87
CA PRO A 101 8.71 -8.26 11.27
C PRO A 101 8.60 -7.00 10.39
N VAL A 102 9.45 -6.87 9.37
CA VAL A 102 9.48 -5.71 8.47
C VAL A 102 8.89 -6.06 7.10
N LEU A 103 7.94 -5.25 6.64
CA LEU A 103 7.44 -5.27 5.27
C LEU A 103 8.03 -4.08 4.50
N PHE A 104 8.97 -4.36 3.61
CA PHE A 104 9.51 -3.36 2.69
C PHE A 104 8.58 -3.18 1.49
N CYS A 105 8.34 -1.93 1.11
CA CYS A 105 7.49 -1.55 -0.01
C CYS A 105 8.32 -0.66 -0.94
N CYS A 106 8.36 -0.97 -2.24
CA CYS A 106 8.97 -0.10 -3.25
C CYS A 106 8.00 0.12 -4.42
N ALA A 107 8.07 1.28 -5.05
CA ALA A 107 7.26 1.60 -6.23
C ALA A 107 8.13 2.22 -7.32
N ASP A 108 7.99 1.69 -8.54
CA ASP A 108 8.90 1.98 -9.63
C ASP A 108 8.13 2.14 -10.93
N ARG A 109 8.66 3.02 -11.78
CA ARG A 109 8.19 3.26 -13.14
C ARG A 109 9.26 2.68 -14.06
N HIS A 110 8.95 1.53 -14.67
CA HIS A 110 9.61 0.93 -15.84
C HIS A 110 10.65 -0.21 -15.76
N GLU A 111 11.25 -0.65 -14.65
CA GLU A 111 12.16 -1.82 -14.74
C GLU A 111 12.11 -2.82 -13.57
N ALA A 112 12.84 -3.93 -13.77
CA ALA A 112 12.76 -5.23 -13.13
C ALA A 112 12.89 -5.25 -11.61
N HIS A 113 12.40 -6.35 -11.03
CA HIS A 113 12.59 -6.84 -9.66
C HIS A 113 13.68 -6.09 -8.87
N PRO A 114 13.36 -5.54 -7.67
CA PRO A 114 14.30 -4.72 -6.93
C PRO A 114 15.62 -5.48 -6.71
N ALA A 115 16.71 -4.88 -7.19
CA ALA A 115 18.05 -5.43 -7.02
C ALA A 115 18.50 -5.30 -5.56
N GLY A 116 19.34 -6.23 -5.09
CA GLY A 116 19.92 -6.14 -3.74
C GLY A 116 19.00 -6.61 -2.60
N THR A 117 17.99 -7.44 -2.89
CA THR A 117 17.06 -7.99 -1.90
C THR A 117 17.67 -9.09 -1.02
N GLY A 118 18.93 -9.48 -1.24
CA GLY A 118 19.67 -10.39 -0.34
C GLY A 118 19.03 -11.78 -0.19
N GLY A 119 18.18 -12.21 -1.11
CA GLY A 119 17.42 -13.47 -1.01
C GLY A 119 16.09 -13.37 -0.25
N MET A 120 15.70 -12.17 0.20
CA MET A 120 14.40 -11.90 0.80
C MET A 120 13.26 -12.26 -0.17
N PRO A 121 12.14 -12.84 0.31
CA PRO A 121 10.96 -13.04 -0.52
C PRO A 121 10.42 -11.73 -1.06
N VAL A 122 10.29 -11.65 -2.38
CA VAL A 122 9.79 -10.47 -3.10
C VAL A 122 8.57 -10.87 -3.91
N GLU A 123 7.49 -10.12 -3.76
CA GLU A 123 6.30 -10.23 -4.60
C GLU A 123 6.11 -8.93 -5.39
N THR A 124 5.96 -9.04 -6.71
CA THR A 124 5.68 -7.90 -7.59
C THR A 124 4.20 -7.89 -7.96
N VAL A 125 3.56 -6.73 -7.80
CA VAL A 125 2.13 -6.52 -8.05
C VAL A 125 1.92 -5.24 -8.88
N ASP A 126 0.83 -5.18 -9.62
CA ASP A 126 0.38 -3.96 -10.28
C ASP A 126 0.01 -2.91 -9.22
N GLY A 127 0.78 -1.83 -9.15
CA GLY A 127 0.58 -0.74 -8.20
C GLY A 127 -0.65 0.13 -8.49
N THR A 128 -1.24 -0.01 -9.68
CA THR A 128 -2.41 0.76 -10.11
C THR A 128 -3.73 0.06 -9.77
N ASP A 129 -3.68 -1.24 -9.45
CA ASP A 129 -4.82 -2.04 -9.04
C ASP A 129 -4.89 -2.14 -7.52
N VAL A 130 -5.74 -1.31 -6.90
CA VAL A 130 -5.93 -1.27 -5.45
C VAL A 130 -6.35 -2.61 -4.84
N GLU A 131 -7.11 -3.45 -5.56
CA GLU A 131 -7.49 -4.79 -5.08
C GLU A 131 -6.30 -5.75 -5.11
N ALA A 132 -5.43 -5.61 -6.12
CA ALA A 132 -4.20 -6.40 -6.21
C ALA A 132 -3.21 -6.01 -5.10
N VAL A 133 -3.00 -4.71 -4.90
CA VAL A 133 -2.18 -4.17 -3.81
C VAL A 133 -2.68 -4.67 -2.46
N GLY A 134 -3.97 -4.50 -2.14
CA GLY A 134 -4.51 -4.90 -0.84
C GLY A 134 -4.38 -6.40 -0.56
N ARG A 135 -4.56 -7.24 -1.58
CA ARG A 135 -4.37 -8.68 -1.47
C ARG A 135 -2.91 -9.09 -1.30
N ALA A 136 -1.99 -8.48 -2.04
CA ALA A 136 -0.56 -8.71 -1.89
C ALA A 136 -0.08 -8.28 -0.50
N ALA A 137 -0.52 -7.10 -0.04
CA ALA A 137 -0.28 -6.60 1.30
C ALA A 137 -0.77 -7.58 2.37
N LEU A 138 -2.01 -8.04 2.29
CA LEU A 138 -2.57 -9.00 3.25
C LEU A 138 -1.79 -10.32 3.26
N THR A 139 -1.41 -10.81 2.07
CA THR A 139 -0.66 -12.06 1.90
C THR A 139 0.76 -11.95 2.44
N ALA A 140 1.40 -10.78 2.33
CA ALA A 140 2.74 -10.54 2.83
C ALA A 140 2.78 -10.25 4.34
N VAL A 141 1.82 -9.49 4.86
CA VAL A 141 1.76 -9.11 6.29
C VAL A 141 1.58 -10.34 7.19
N HIS A 142 0.76 -11.32 6.79
CA HIS A 142 0.48 -12.50 7.61
C HIS A 142 1.74 -13.29 8.00
N PRO A 143 2.59 -13.76 7.07
CA PRO A 143 3.83 -14.47 7.41
C PRO A 143 4.85 -13.58 8.12
N VAL A 144 4.94 -12.29 7.80
CA VAL A 144 5.84 -11.34 8.49
C VAL A 144 5.45 -11.26 9.97
N ARG A 145 4.16 -11.08 10.25
CA ARG A 145 3.61 -11.06 11.62
C ARG A 145 3.80 -12.38 12.36
N ALA A 146 3.80 -13.50 11.63
CA ALA A 146 4.04 -14.84 12.18
C ALA A 146 5.52 -15.14 12.42
N GLY A 147 6.45 -14.19 12.20
CA GLY A 147 7.88 -14.37 12.45
C GLY A 147 8.61 -15.12 11.34
N ALA A 148 8.08 -15.14 10.11
CA ALA A 148 8.76 -15.70 8.94
C ALA A 148 9.92 -14.83 8.43
N GLY A 149 10.19 -13.70 9.07
CA GLY A 149 11.18 -12.71 8.65
C GLY A 149 10.63 -11.67 7.68
N PRO A 150 11.49 -10.76 7.21
CA PRO A 150 11.08 -9.63 6.39
C PRO A 150 10.66 -10.07 4.98
N ARG A 151 9.84 -9.23 4.34
CA ARG A 151 9.40 -9.43 2.95
C ARG A 151 9.43 -8.11 2.20
N LEU A 152 9.43 -8.20 0.88
CA LEU A 152 9.30 -7.04 0.02
C LEU A 152 8.10 -7.14 -0.92
N LEU A 153 7.32 -6.06 -0.99
CA LEU A 153 6.31 -5.80 -2.00
C LEU A 153 6.81 -4.75 -2.98
N HIS A 154 6.85 -5.14 -4.25
CA HIS A 154 7.22 -4.28 -5.35
C HIS A 154 5.97 -3.89 -6.13
N PHE A 155 5.68 -2.59 -6.19
CA PHE A 155 4.56 -2.02 -6.91
C PHE A 155 5.01 -1.50 -8.27
N ARG A 156 4.70 -2.25 -9.32
CA ARG A 156 5.01 -1.87 -10.68
C ARG A 156 3.92 -0.96 -11.23
N ILE A 157 4.29 0.22 -11.70
CA ILE A 157 3.37 1.19 -12.31
C ILE A 157 3.65 1.23 -13.81
N ASP A 158 2.88 0.47 -14.58
CA ASP A 158 2.98 0.43 -16.05
C ASP A 158 2.11 1.55 -16.65
N ALA A 159 2.73 2.55 -17.26
CA ALA A 159 1.99 3.58 -17.98
C ALA A 159 1.58 3.09 -19.38
N PRO A 160 0.30 3.18 -19.77
CA PRO A 160 -0.16 2.79 -21.10
C PRO A 160 0.51 3.61 -22.22
N ARG A 161 0.86 4.87 -21.92
CA ARG A 161 1.58 5.77 -22.81
C ARG A 161 2.60 6.61 -22.02
N PRO A 162 3.76 6.93 -22.60
CA PRO A 162 4.69 7.87 -21.98
C PRO A 162 4.00 9.21 -21.70
N GLY A 163 4.01 9.65 -20.43
CA GLY A 163 3.41 10.92 -20.00
C GLY A 163 1.92 10.87 -19.61
N ASP A 164 1.26 9.70 -19.70
CA ASP A 164 -0.13 9.52 -19.25
C ASP A 164 -0.18 8.47 -18.13
N PRO A 165 -0.05 8.88 -16.86
CA PRO A 165 -0.06 7.94 -15.75
C PRO A 165 -1.44 7.28 -15.64
N PRO A 166 -1.49 5.95 -15.42
CA PRO A 166 -2.75 5.23 -15.26
C PRO A 166 -3.50 5.76 -14.03
N ASP A 167 -4.79 6.04 -14.19
CA ASP A 167 -5.63 6.53 -13.07
C ASP A 167 -6.25 5.34 -12.31
N PRO A 168 -5.78 5.04 -11.08
CA PRO A 168 -6.30 3.92 -10.29
C PRO A 168 -7.79 4.04 -9.93
N ILE A 169 -8.29 5.28 -9.75
CA ILE A 169 -9.71 5.53 -9.44
C ILE A 169 -10.56 5.13 -10.64
N ARG A 170 -10.13 5.51 -11.84
CA ARG A 170 -10.79 5.14 -13.08
C ARG A 170 -10.76 3.63 -13.31
N ILE A 171 -9.61 2.98 -13.09
CA ILE A 171 -9.46 1.53 -13.24
C ILE A 171 -10.46 0.78 -12.35
N LEU A 172 -10.58 1.15 -11.06
CA LEU A 172 -11.55 0.52 -10.16
C LEU A 172 -13.00 0.85 -10.55
N ALA A 173 -13.30 2.11 -10.87
CA ALA A 173 -14.65 2.53 -11.24
C ALA A 173 -15.15 1.81 -12.51
N ASP A 174 -14.31 1.69 -13.53
CA ASP A 174 -14.64 0.99 -14.78
C ASP A 174 -14.87 -0.51 -14.52
N ARG A 175 -14.09 -1.13 -13.62
CA ARG A 175 -14.32 -2.51 -13.16
C ARG A 175 -15.66 -2.66 -12.42
N MET A 176 -15.98 -1.75 -11.50
CA MET A 176 -17.25 -1.78 -10.78
C MET A 176 -18.45 -1.57 -11.73
N ARG A 177 -18.33 -0.72 -12.74
CA ARG A 177 -19.37 -0.53 -13.78
C ARG A 177 -19.59 -1.80 -14.59
N ALA A 178 -18.50 -2.44 -15.02
CA ALA A 178 -18.56 -3.71 -15.76
C ALA A 178 -19.26 -4.81 -14.95
N ASP A 179 -19.06 -4.83 -13.63
CA ASP A 179 -19.69 -5.77 -12.70
C ASP A 179 -21.09 -5.31 -12.21
N HIS A 180 -21.66 -4.22 -12.77
CA HIS A 180 -22.93 -3.61 -12.36
C HIS A 180 -23.01 -3.22 -10.88
N GLN A 181 -21.88 -2.87 -10.27
CA GLN A 181 -21.75 -2.46 -8.87
C GLN A 181 -21.71 -0.94 -8.68
N LEU A 182 -21.56 -0.19 -9.77
CA LEU A 182 -21.48 1.27 -9.77
C LEU A 182 -22.21 1.84 -10.98
N ASP A 183 -23.09 2.81 -10.74
CA ASP A 183 -23.67 3.68 -11.76
C ASP A 183 -23.24 5.13 -11.52
N ASP A 184 -23.61 6.03 -12.44
CA ASP A 184 -23.19 7.43 -12.35
C ASP A 184 -23.83 8.18 -11.17
N ASN A 185 -25.02 7.78 -10.74
CA ASN A 185 -25.68 8.35 -9.57
C ASN A 185 -24.96 7.96 -8.28
N ALA A 186 -24.55 6.70 -8.17
CA ALA A 186 -23.78 6.18 -7.05
C ALA A 186 -22.39 6.82 -6.98
N LEU A 187 -21.71 6.98 -8.11
CA LEU A 187 -20.43 7.70 -8.15
C LEU A 187 -20.58 9.16 -7.70
N LEU A 188 -21.58 9.87 -8.22
CA LEU A 188 -21.86 11.25 -7.82
C LEU A 188 -22.19 11.36 -6.32
N ALA A 189 -22.89 10.37 -5.75
CA ALA A 189 -23.18 10.33 -4.33
C ALA A 189 -21.90 10.16 -3.49
N ILE A 190 -20.98 9.29 -3.92
CA ILE A 190 -19.67 9.10 -3.27
C ILE A 190 -18.87 10.41 -3.33
N GLU A 191 -18.77 11.04 -4.50
CA GLU A 191 -18.04 12.31 -4.67
C GLU A 191 -18.60 13.44 -3.80
N LYS A 192 -19.94 13.58 -3.75
CA LYS A 192 -20.60 14.54 -2.86
C LYS A 192 -20.29 14.27 -1.39
N HIS A 193 -20.27 13.00 -0.99
CA HIS A 193 -19.95 12.62 0.37
C HIS A 193 -18.50 12.96 0.73
N VAL A 194 -17.55 12.67 -0.17
CA VAL A 194 -16.14 13.06 -0.02
C VAL A 194 -16.00 14.58 0.14
N ALA A 195 -16.65 15.36 -0.71
CA ALA A 195 -16.62 16.81 -0.65
C ALA A 195 -17.16 17.34 0.71
N ALA A 196 -18.27 16.78 1.19
CA ALA A 196 -18.84 17.15 2.49
C ALA A 196 -17.90 16.82 3.66
N GLN A 197 -17.22 15.67 3.64
CA GLN A 197 -16.24 15.31 4.66
C GLN A 197 -15.04 16.27 4.68
N LEU A 198 -14.53 16.65 3.51
CA LEU A 198 -13.40 17.58 3.42
C LEU A 198 -13.75 18.97 3.93
N LEU A 199 -14.95 19.49 3.62
CA LEU A 199 -15.46 20.74 4.18
C LEU A 199 -15.55 20.69 5.70
N THR A 200 -16.04 19.57 6.25
CA THR A 200 -16.13 19.35 7.70
C THR A 200 -14.75 19.39 8.37
N ARG A 201 -13.74 18.74 7.76
CA ARG A 201 -12.36 18.75 8.25
C ARG A 201 -11.71 20.13 8.17
N ALA A 202 -12.03 20.91 7.14
CA ALA A 202 -11.51 22.27 6.96
C ALA A 202 -12.13 23.26 7.96
N GLY A 203 -13.42 23.12 8.29
CA GLY A 203 -14.10 23.98 9.28
C GLY A 203 -13.74 23.68 10.75
N LEU A 204 -13.03 22.58 11.02
CA LEU A 204 -12.50 22.21 12.33
C LEU A 204 -11.04 22.65 12.54
N ARG A 205 -10.42 23.33 11.56
CA ARG A 205 -9.06 23.87 11.63
C ARG A 205 -9.05 25.36 11.94
#